data_AF-A0A3A5B6P3-F1
#
_entry.id   AF-A0A3A5B6P3-F1
#
_cell.length_a   1.000
_cell.length_b   1.000
_cell.length_c   1.000
_cell.angle_alpha   90.00
_cell.angle_beta   90.00
_cell.angle_gamma   90.00
#
_symmetry.space_group_name_H-M   'P 1'
#
loop_
_entity.id
_entity.type
_entity.pdbx_description
1 polymer ?
#
loop_
_entity_poly.entity_id
_entity_poly.type
_entity_poly.pdbx_seq_one_letter_code
_entity_poly.pdbx_strand_id
1 'polypeptide(L)'
;MRAEKDRAMRWIFGITMAVMAFTGFGQLPIFKRYYISAIPGMAWSADFYVTLFIHYLGAVLLTGLLAYAVTEHALARRGFARLTASGYVRALILAGIVGSGIFRVLKDLPGVDFSPVFTRVIDISHLGLMVAYGAAALLFWRLKAGWVTEAVPVRHRTMASSAVNR
;
A
#
# COMPACT_ATOMS: atom_id res chain seq x y z
N MET A 1 -0.55 17.20 -17.72
CA MET A 1 0.64 16.50 -17.19
C MET A 1 0.62 16.16 -15.69
N ARG A 2 0.72 17.11 -14.73
CA ARG A 2 0.80 16.75 -13.29
C ARG A 2 -0.44 16.01 -12.77
N ALA A 3 -1.63 16.51 -13.07
CA ALA A 3 -2.89 15.86 -12.67
C ALA A 3 -3.09 14.47 -13.31
N GLU A 4 -2.59 14.25 -14.54
CA GLU A 4 -2.64 12.96 -15.22
C GLU A 4 -1.66 11.97 -14.58
N LYS A 5 -0.43 12.42 -14.27
CA LYS A 5 0.55 11.65 -13.51
C LYS A 5 -0.03 11.23 -12.15
N ASP A 6 -0.65 12.14 -11.42
CA ASP A 6 -1.24 11.85 -10.11
C ASP A 6 -2.41 10.87 -10.22
N ARG A 7 -3.24 10.98 -11.27
CA ARG A 7 -4.31 10.03 -11.57
C ARG A 7 -3.76 8.64 -11.90
N ALA A 8 -2.75 8.56 -12.76
CA ALA A 8 -2.11 7.31 -13.14
C ALA A 8 -1.53 6.60 -11.92
N MET A 9 -0.80 7.33 -11.05
CA MET A 9 -0.22 6.76 -9.84
C MET A 9 -1.27 6.21 -8.87
N ARG A 10 -2.42 6.89 -8.73
CA ARG A 10 -3.54 6.38 -7.92
C ARG A 10 -4.11 5.07 -8.48
N TRP A 11 -4.27 4.97 -9.80
CA TRP A 11 -4.73 3.75 -10.45
C TRP A 11 -3.72 2.62 -10.34
N ILE A 12 -2.44 2.88 -10.62
CA ILE A 12 -1.37 1.88 -10.49
C ILE A 12 -1.33 1.35 -9.06
N PHE A 13 -1.33 2.22 -8.07
CA PHE A 13 -1.37 1.81 -6.65
C PHE A 13 -2.63 1.01 -6.33
N GLY A 14 -3.82 1.49 -6.71
CA GLY A 14 -5.09 0.82 -6.43
C GLY A 14 -5.17 -0.58 -7.07
N ILE A 15 -4.77 -0.72 -8.33
CA ILE A 15 -4.72 -2.01 -9.04
C ILE A 15 -3.69 -2.93 -8.38
N THR A 16 -2.51 -2.41 -8.05
CA THR A 16 -1.48 -3.19 -7.33
C THR A 16 -2.04 -3.73 -6.02
N MET A 17 -2.71 -2.91 -5.20
CA MET A 17 -3.33 -3.35 -3.96
C MET A 17 -4.42 -4.41 -4.18
N ALA A 18 -5.24 -4.28 -5.22
CA ALA A 18 -6.27 -5.26 -5.56
C ALA A 18 -5.67 -6.61 -5.98
N VAL A 19 -4.64 -6.60 -6.85
CA VAL A 19 -3.92 -7.81 -7.27
C VAL A 19 -3.22 -8.47 -6.08
N MET A 20 -2.57 -7.68 -5.21
CA MET A 20 -1.91 -8.17 -4.00
C MET A 20 -2.92 -8.83 -3.04
N ALA A 21 -4.07 -8.21 -2.81
CA ALA A 21 -5.11 -8.78 -1.97
C ALA A 21 -5.64 -10.09 -2.58
N PHE A 22 -5.98 -10.10 -3.87
CA PHE A 22 -6.53 -11.27 -4.55
C PHE A 22 -5.54 -12.45 -4.51
N THR A 23 -4.29 -12.23 -4.89
CA THR A 23 -3.26 -13.28 -4.92
C THR A 23 -2.82 -13.71 -3.52
N GLY A 24 -2.79 -12.80 -2.54
CA GLY A 24 -2.49 -13.13 -1.15
C GLY A 24 -3.57 -14.03 -0.53
N PHE A 25 -4.85 -13.78 -0.84
CA PHE A 25 -5.94 -14.68 -0.49
C PHE A 25 -5.89 -16.00 -1.27
N GLY A 26 -5.46 -15.99 -2.53
CA GLY A 26 -5.28 -17.19 -3.35
C GLY A 26 -4.18 -18.14 -2.85
N GLN A 27 -3.18 -17.63 -2.11
CA GLN A 27 -2.20 -18.46 -1.40
C GLN A 27 -2.80 -19.22 -0.22
N LEU A 28 -3.98 -18.83 0.27
CA LEU A 28 -4.75 -19.58 1.25
C LEU A 28 -5.64 -20.60 0.53
N PRO A 29 -5.95 -21.75 1.13
CA PRO A 29 -6.80 -22.78 0.51
C PRO A 29 -8.30 -22.41 0.51
N ILE A 30 -8.65 -21.14 0.27
CA ILE A 30 -10.02 -20.61 0.32
C ILE A 30 -10.68 -20.51 -1.04
N PHE A 31 -9.94 -20.26 -2.13
CA PHE A 31 -10.55 -20.08 -3.46
C PHE A 31 -11.17 -21.36 -4.00
N LYS A 32 -10.57 -22.52 -3.70
CA LYS A 32 -11.18 -23.82 -4.00
C LYS A 32 -12.39 -24.09 -3.10
N ARG A 33 -12.30 -23.74 -1.81
CA ARG A 33 -13.37 -23.95 -0.81
C ARG A 33 -14.65 -23.15 -1.12
N TYR A 34 -14.49 -21.95 -1.67
CA TYR A 34 -15.59 -21.04 -1.99
C TYR A 34 -15.85 -20.92 -3.50
N TYR A 35 -15.44 -21.92 -4.30
CA TYR A 35 -15.76 -22.03 -5.73
C TYR A 35 -15.26 -20.89 -6.62
N ILE A 36 -14.32 -20.06 -6.16
CA ILE A 36 -13.69 -19.00 -6.97
C ILE A 36 -12.97 -19.62 -8.17
N SER A 37 -12.28 -20.74 -7.96
CA SER A 37 -11.60 -21.46 -9.04
C SER A 37 -12.53 -22.18 -10.01
N ALA A 38 -13.83 -22.28 -9.68
CA ALA A 38 -14.85 -22.86 -10.57
C ALA A 38 -15.45 -21.81 -11.54
N ILE A 39 -15.15 -20.52 -11.34
CA ILE A 39 -15.53 -19.47 -12.28
C ILE A 39 -14.77 -19.70 -13.61
N PRO A 40 -15.44 -19.66 -14.78
CA PRO A 40 -14.78 -19.81 -16.07
C PRO A 40 -13.56 -18.90 -16.22
N GLY A 41 -12.40 -19.48 -16.55
CA GLY A 41 -11.13 -18.75 -16.67
C GLY A 41 -10.36 -18.51 -15.36
N MET A 42 -10.88 -18.92 -14.20
CA MET A 42 -10.28 -18.67 -12.88
C MET A 42 -9.63 -19.90 -12.24
N ALA A 43 -9.48 -21.01 -12.97
CA ALA A 43 -8.88 -22.24 -12.43
C ALA A 43 -7.48 -22.02 -11.83
N TRP A 44 -6.69 -21.14 -12.45
CA TRP A 44 -5.34 -20.76 -12.01
C TRP A 44 -5.32 -20.12 -10.62
N SER A 45 -6.43 -19.51 -10.17
CA SER A 45 -6.47 -18.77 -8.91
C SER A 45 -6.32 -19.67 -7.68
N ALA A 46 -6.56 -20.98 -7.81
CA ALA A 46 -6.30 -21.96 -6.75
C ALA A 46 -4.92 -22.63 -6.85
N ASP A 47 -4.10 -22.28 -7.86
CA ASP A 47 -2.72 -22.74 -7.97
C ASP A 47 -1.82 -21.87 -7.08
N PHE A 48 -1.20 -22.51 -6.09
CA PHE A 48 -0.34 -21.82 -5.13
C PHE A 48 0.87 -21.18 -5.80
N TYR A 49 1.53 -21.84 -6.75
CA TYR A 49 2.75 -21.31 -7.38
C TYR A 49 2.43 -20.15 -8.33
N VAL A 50 1.31 -20.23 -9.05
CA VAL A 50 0.86 -19.12 -9.90
C VAL A 50 0.51 -17.89 -9.04
N THR A 51 -0.27 -18.09 -7.99
CA THR A 51 -0.64 -16.98 -7.09
C THR A 51 0.58 -16.43 -6.35
N LEU A 52 1.52 -17.28 -5.92
CA LEU A 52 2.79 -16.88 -5.32
C LEU A 52 3.62 -16.01 -6.27
N PHE A 53 3.80 -16.45 -7.51
CA PHE A 53 4.57 -15.72 -8.52
C PHE A 53 3.99 -14.32 -8.77
N ILE A 54 2.67 -14.23 -9.01
CA ILE A 54 2.01 -12.94 -9.26
C ILE A 54 2.08 -12.06 -8.00
N HIS A 55 1.94 -12.64 -6.82
CA HIS A 55 2.04 -11.89 -5.56
C HIS A 55 3.45 -11.32 -5.36
N TYR A 56 4.50 -12.07 -5.70
CA TYR A 56 5.88 -11.58 -5.63
C TYR A 56 6.12 -10.44 -6.62
N LEU A 57 5.62 -10.53 -7.86
CA LEU A 57 5.69 -9.42 -8.82
C LEU A 57 4.97 -8.17 -8.30
N GLY A 58 3.79 -8.34 -7.73
CA GLY A 58 3.05 -7.25 -7.10
C GLY A 58 3.79 -6.68 -5.87
N ALA A 59 4.47 -7.50 -5.08
CA ALA A 59 5.26 -7.07 -3.93
C ALA A 59 6.47 -6.22 -4.36
N VAL A 60 7.16 -6.60 -5.43
CA VAL A 60 8.24 -5.81 -6.03
C VAL A 60 7.71 -4.45 -6.48
N LEU A 61 6.59 -4.43 -7.23
CA LEU A 61 5.98 -3.19 -7.70
C LEU A 61 5.51 -2.30 -6.54
N LEU A 62 4.81 -2.87 -5.54
CA LEU A 62 4.33 -2.14 -4.37
C LEU A 62 5.51 -1.51 -3.60
N THR A 63 6.57 -2.29 -3.38
CA THR A 63 7.77 -1.79 -2.69
C THR A 63 8.43 -0.66 -3.49
N GLY A 64 8.50 -0.78 -4.81
CA GLY A 64 8.99 0.28 -5.70
C GLY A 64 8.13 1.55 -5.64
N LEU A 65 6.79 1.43 -5.63
CA LEU A 65 5.88 2.56 -5.48
C LEU A 65 6.03 3.26 -4.12
N LEU A 66 6.21 2.49 -3.05
CA LEU A 66 6.45 3.04 -1.71
C LEU A 66 7.81 3.74 -1.65
N ALA A 67 8.87 3.14 -2.20
CA ALA A 67 10.19 3.76 -2.28
C ALA A 67 10.16 5.07 -3.09
N TYR A 68 9.44 5.07 -4.22
CA TYR A 68 9.19 6.28 -5.01
C TYR A 68 8.46 7.36 -4.20
N ALA A 69 7.37 7.00 -3.51
CA ALA A 69 6.60 7.94 -2.70
C ALA A 69 7.41 8.53 -1.54
N VAL A 70 8.23 7.71 -0.85
CA VAL A 70 9.13 8.17 0.22
C VAL A 70 10.21 9.08 -0.33
N THR A 71 10.83 8.72 -1.46
CA THR A 71 11.90 9.49 -2.09
C THR A 71 11.38 10.85 -2.59
N GLU A 72 10.22 10.87 -3.23
CA GLU A 72 9.57 12.12 -3.65
C GLU A 72 9.23 13.00 -2.44
N HIS A 73 8.73 12.42 -1.35
CA HIS A 73 8.44 13.18 -0.14
C HIS A 73 9.71 13.74 0.53
N ALA A 74 10.82 12.98 0.52
CA ALA A 74 12.09 13.39 1.11
C ALA A 74 12.85 14.42 0.27
N LEU A 75 12.85 14.28 -1.07
CA LEU A 75 13.60 15.13 -1.99
C LEU A 75 12.85 16.38 -2.42
N ALA A 76 11.51 16.31 -2.51
CA ALA A 76 10.73 17.50 -2.79
C ALA A 76 10.77 18.41 -1.56
N ARG A 77 11.61 19.45 -1.59
CA ARG A 77 11.67 20.58 -0.63
C ARG A 77 10.36 21.42 -0.60
N ARG A 78 9.21 20.80 -0.81
CA ARG A 78 7.88 21.38 -0.72
C ARG A 78 7.51 21.34 0.75
N GLY A 79 7.12 22.47 1.32
CA GLY A 79 6.70 22.57 2.73
C GLY A 79 5.86 21.35 3.08
N PHE A 80 6.38 20.54 4.01
CA PHE A 80 5.93 19.17 4.28
C PHE A 80 4.42 19.07 4.14
N ALA A 81 3.94 18.40 3.08
CA ALA A 81 2.56 17.95 3.06
C ALA A 81 2.45 16.98 4.24
N ARG A 82 1.91 17.47 5.35
CA ARG A 82 1.88 16.71 6.60
C ARG A 82 0.96 15.52 6.37
N LEU A 83 1.47 14.33 6.68
CA LEU A 83 0.61 13.15 6.75
C LEU A 83 -0.50 13.43 7.75
N THR A 84 -1.73 13.14 7.35
CA THR A 84 -2.86 13.15 8.27
C THR A 84 -2.72 12.01 9.27
N ALA A 85 -3.49 12.01 10.36
CA ALA A 85 -3.55 10.85 11.27
C ALA A 85 -3.89 9.55 10.51
N SER A 86 -4.82 9.61 9.55
CA SER A 86 -5.17 8.45 8.72
C SER A 86 -4.06 8.07 7.73
N GLY A 87 -3.25 9.03 7.29
CA GLY A 87 -2.03 8.79 6.51
C GLY A 87 -0.99 8.03 7.31
N TYR A 88 -0.70 8.46 8.55
CA TYR A 88 0.21 7.76 9.45
C TYR A 88 -0.25 6.34 9.77
N VAL A 89 -1.53 6.15 10.12
CA VAL A 89 -2.07 4.81 10.42
C VAL A 89 -1.88 3.87 9.23
N ARG A 90 -2.26 4.30 8.02
CA ARG A 90 -2.12 3.48 6.81
C ARG A 90 -0.65 3.21 6.46
N ALA A 91 0.22 4.20 6.61
CA ALA A 91 1.65 4.05 6.36
C ALA A 91 2.31 3.04 7.32
N LEU A 92 1.98 3.11 8.63
CA LEU A 92 2.50 2.16 9.62
C LEU A 92 2.04 0.73 9.37
N ILE A 93 0.76 0.53 9.03
CA ILE A 93 0.26 -0.80 8.68
C ILE A 93 0.95 -1.32 7.41
N LEU A 94 1.08 -0.50 6.36
CA LEU A 94 1.81 -0.89 5.15
C LEU A 94 3.27 -1.24 5.42
N ALA A 95 3.96 -0.48 6.27
CA ALA A 95 5.32 -0.80 6.68
C ALA A 95 5.39 -2.17 7.38
N GLY A 96 4.42 -2.47 8.25
CA GLY A 96 4.28 -3.80 8.86
C GLY A 96 4.02 -4.91 7.84
N ILE A 97 3.15 -4.68 6.84
CA ILE A 97 2.86 -5.65 5.76
C ILE A 97 4.14 -5.94 4.97
N VAL A 98 4.87 -4.90 4.55
CA VAL A 98 6.11 -5.05 3.80
C VAL A 98 7.16 -5.76 4.64
N GLY A 99 7.36 -5.35 5.90
CA GLY A 99 8.32 -5.97 6.80
C GLY A 99 8.04 -7.46 7.04
N SER A 100 6.80 -7.80 7.39
CA SER A 100 6.39 -9.21 7.53
C SER A 100 6.45 -9.98 6.21
N GLY A 101 6.16 -9.33 5.08
CA GLY A 101 6.30 -9.91 3.74
C GLY A 101 7.74 -10.26 3.39
N ILE A 102 8.72 -9.41 3.77
CA ILE A 102 10.14 -9.70 3.62
C ILE A 102 10.49 -10.99 4.38
N PHE A 103 10.06 -11.14 5.63
CA PHE A 103 10.28 -12.39 6.38
C PHE A 103 9.61 -13.60 5.72
N ARG A 104 8.43 -13.43 5.11
CA ARG A 104 7.78 -14.51 4.34
C ARG A 104 8.56 -14.91 3.09
N VAL A 105 9.27 -13.98 2.45
CA VAL A 105 10.18 -14.30 1.34
C VAL A 105 11.46 -14.96 1.86
N LEU A 106 12.02 -14.45 2.96
CA LEU A 106 13.28 -14.98 3.53
C LEU A 106 13.15 -16.45 3.94
N LYS A 107 12.02 -16.84 4.55
CA LYS A 107 11.78 -18.25 4.93
C LYS A 107 11.69 -19.21 3.74
N ASP A 108 11.50 -18.69 2.52
CA ASP A 108 11.40 -19.48 1.30
C ASP A 108 12.78 -19.59 0.59
N LEU A 109 13.82 -18.93 1.11
CA LEU A 109 15.18 -19.01 0.57
C LEU A 109 15.93 -20.26 1.08
N PRO A 110 16.80 -20.87 0.24
CA PRO A 110 17.63 -21.98 0.67
C PRO A 110 18.60 -21.53 1.77
N GLY A 111 18.68 -22.30 2.86
CA GLY A 111 19.59 -22.04 3.97
C GLY A 111 19.11 -21.01 4.99
N VAL A 112 17.85 -20.56 4.91
CA VAL A 112 17.22 -19.69 5.90
C VAL A 112 16.13 -20.47 6.65
N ASP A 113 16.49 -20.99 7.82
CA ASP A 113 15.57 -21.75 8.66
C ASP A 113 15.10 -20.90 9.85
N PHE A 114 13.82 -20.53 9.86
CA PHE A 114 13.20 -19.91 11.03
C PHE A 114 12.51 -20.93 11.92
N SER A 115 12.40 -20.62 13.21
CA SER A 115 11.68 -21.48 14.14
C SER A 115 10.20 -21.60 13.76
N PRO A 116 9.55 -22.75 14.02
CA PRO A 116 8.13 -22.93 13.69
C PRO A 116 7.20 -21.89 14.32
N VAL A 117 7.53 -21.44 15.54
CA VAL A 117 6.77 -20.39 16.24
C VAL A 117 6.95 -19.05 15.54
N PHE A 118 8.17 -18.69 15.15
CA PHE A 118 8.42 -17.44 14.44
C PHE A 118 7.70 -17.41 13.10
N THR A 119 7.79 -18.49 12.30
CA THR A 119 7.09 -18.59 11.02
C THR A 119 5.59 -18.40 11.19
N ARG A 120 4.97 -19.06 12.17
CA ARG A 120 3.54 -18.91 12.45
C ARG A 120 3.17 -17.48 12.85
N VAL A 121 3.98 -16.84 13.70
CA VAL A 121 3.75 -15.44 14.09
C VAL A 121 3.82 -14.54 12.87
N ILE A 122 4.84 -14.69 12.02
CA ILE A 122 4.97 -13.91 10.78
C ILE A 122 3.78 -14.11 9.85
N ASP A 123 3.36 -15.36 9.61
CA ASP A 123 2.24 -15.64 8.69
C ASP A 123 0.92 -15.05 9.22
N ILE A 124 0.61 -15.24 10.50
CA ILE A 124 -0.61 -14.69 11.13
C ILE A 124 -0.55 -13.16 11.19
N SER A 125 0.60 -12.58 11.57
CA SER A 125 0.77 -11.13 11.60
C SER A 125 0.62 -10.52 10.22
N HIS A 126 1.21 -11.11 9.18
CA HIS A 126 1.08 -10.64 7.81
C HIS A 126 -0.37 -10.65 7.34
N LEU A 127 -1.10 -11.75 7.61
CA LEU A 127 -2.54 -11.85 7.34
C LEU A 127 -3.36 -10.83 8.13
N GLY A 128 -3.11 -10.69 9.43
CA GLY A 128 -3.80 -9.72 10.27
C GLY A 128 -3.59 -8.28 9.80
N LEU A 129 -2.35 -7.94 9.40
CA LEU A 129 -2.01 -6.61 8.90
C LEU A 129 -2.67 -6.29 7.57
N MET A 130 -2.77 -7.24 6.62
CA MET A 130 -3.49 -7.00 5.35
C MET A 130 -4.99 -6.76 5.59
N VAL A 131 -5.61 -7.51 6.50
CA VAL A 131 -7.01 -7.32 6.88
C VAL A 131 -7.20 -5.97 7.57
N ALA A 132 -6.32 -5.62 8.50
CA ALA A 132 -6.34 -4.33 9.18
C ALA A 132 -6.17 -3.16 8.20
N TYR A 133 -5.30 -3.29 7.20
CA TYR A 133 -5.13 -2.27 6.17
C TYR A 133 -6.41 -2.10 5.33
N GLY A 134 -7.03 -3.20 4.90
CA GLY A 134 -8.29 -3.18 4.17
C GLY A 134 -9.41 -2.50 4.98
N ALA A 135 -9.54 -2.87 6.25
CA ALA A 135 -10.51 -2.25 7.16
C ALA A 135 -10.25 -0.74 7.36
N ALA A 136 -8.99 -0.36 7.58
CA ALA A 136 -8.60 1.04 7.71
C ALA A 136 -8.88 1.83 6.41
N ALA A 137 -8.59 1.25 5.24
CA ALA A 137 -8.86 1.87 3.94
C ALA A 137 -10.36 2.13 3.74
N LEU A 138 -11.21 1.15 4.05
CA LEU A 138 -12.66 1.27 3.97
C LEU A 138 -13.20 2.31 4.96
N LEU A 139 -12.74 2.28 6.21
CA LEU A 139 -13.11 3.25 7.22
C LEU A 139 -12.76 4.69 6.79
N PHE A 140 -11.52 4.92 6.37
CA PHE A 140 -11.07 6.26 5.97
C PHE A 140 -11.69 6.72 4.65
N TRP A 141 -12.03 5.81 3.75
CA TRP A 141 -12.86 6.14 2.59
C TRP A 141 -14.25 6.63 3.02
N ARG A 142 -14.91 5.92 3.95
CA ARG A 142 -16.22 6.30 4.49
C ARG A 142 -16.20 7.63 5.26
N LEU A 143 -15.09 7.92 5.93
CA LEU A 143 -14.84 9.18 6.65
C LEU A 143 -14.31 10.30 5.75
N LYS A 144 -14.08 10.04 4.45
CA LYS A 144 -13.47 10.97 3.49
C LYS A 144 -12.11 11.53 3.98
N ALA A 145 -11.37 10.73 4.75
CA ALA A 145 -10.09 11.12 5.33
C ALA A 145 -8.94 10.91 4.33
N GLY A 146 -8.37 12.01 3.83
CA GLY A 146 -7.21 12.00 2.92
C GLY A 146 -5.91 11.57 3.59
N TRP A 147 -4.89 11.24 2.79
CA TRP A 147 -3.55 10.82 3.27
C TRP A 147 -2.66 11.98 3.71
N VAL A 148 -2.85 13.15 3.10
CA VAL A 148 -1.99 14.32 3.24
C VAL A 148 -2.86 15.57 3.40
N THR A 149 -2.46 16.48 4.27
CA THR A 149 -3.00 17.84 4.30
C THR A 149 -2.15 18.75 3.41
N GLU A 150 -2.77 19.58 2.58
CA GLU A 150 -2.03 20.65 1.91
C GLU A 150 -1.46 21.60 2.96
N ALA A 151 -0.18 21.95 2.83
CA ALA A 151 0.43 22.95 3.69
C ALA A 151 -0.30 24.29 3.49
N VAL A 152 -0.53 24.99 4.61
CA VAL A 152 -1.15 26.33 4.71
C VAL A 152 -0.80 27.19 3.49
N PRO A 153 -1.77 27.82 2.81
CA PRO A 153 -1.47 28.68 1.67
C PRO A 153 -0.48 29.73 2.16
N VAL A 154 0.68 29.81 1.50
CA VAL A 154 1.58 30.97 1.66
C VAL A 154 0.70 32.17 1.36
N ARG A 155 0.32 32.90 2.42
CA ARG A 155 -0.44 34.14 2.30
C ARG A 155 0.42 35.00 1.39
N HIS A 156 0.05 35.13 0.11
CA HIS A 156 0.61 36.18 -0.73
C HIS A 156 0.34 37.45 0.06
N ARG A 157 1.39 38.00 0.66
CA ARG A 157 1.35 39.31 1.25
C ARG A 157 1.16 40.22 0.04
N THR A 158 -0.09 40.46 -0.32
CA THR A 158 -0.43 41.60 -1.16
C THR A 158 0.13 42.76 -0.37
N MET A 159 1.26 43.30 -0.83
CA MET A 159 1.69 44.60 -0.36
C MET A 159 0.53 45.50 -0.75
N ALA A 160 -0.27 45.88 0.23
CA ALA A 160 -1.05 47.09 0.14
C ALA A 160 -0.01 48.18 -0.07
N SER A 161 0.23 48.53 -1.33
CA SER A 161 0.88 49.78 -1.67
C SER A 161 -0.07 50.86 -1.18
N SER A 162 0.19 51.32 0.03
CA SER A 162 -0.24 52.59 0.54
C SER A 162 0.38 53.67 -0.35
N ALA A 163 -0.27 53.97 -1.46
CA ALA A 163 -0.13 55.26 -2.12
C ALA A 163 -1.16 56.20 -1.46
N VAL A 164 -0.77 56.70 -0.29
CA VAL A 164 -1.27 57.94 0.30
C VAL A 164 -0.54 59.09 -0.40
N ASN A 165 -1.28 60.11 -0.84
CA ASN A 165 -0.83 61.46 -1.24
C ASN A 165 0.13 61.55 -2.45
N ARG A 166 -0.10 62.36 -3.48
CA ARG A 166 -0.80 63.64 -3.67
C ARG A 166 -1.12 63.79 -5.16
#